data_AF-F4K5I6-F1
#
_entry.id   AF-F4K5I6-F1
#
_cell.length_a   1.000
_cell.length_b   1.000
_cell.length_c   1.000
_cell.angle_alpha   90.00
_cell.angle_beta   90.00
_cell.angle_gamma   90.00
#
_symmetry.space_group_name_H-M   'P 1'
#
loop_
_entity.id
_entity.type
_entity.pdbx_description
1 polymer ?
#
loop_
_entity_poly.entity_id
_entity_poly.type
_entity_poly.pdbx_seq_one_letter_code
_entity_poly.pdbx_strand_id
1 'polypeptide(L)'
;MSQDLEPFTEAVTRILQEALHAMCLLAEEAKADVIREQETARKAIEEAPQVIKENSEDTEKFNSLTSEVEALKASLQSERQAAEDLRNAFSEAEARNSELATNLENVTRRVDQLCESESQEVLVKCISQNLGYDGGKPVAACVIYKCLLHWRSFEVERTNIFDRIVKIIASAIEVSDSYKVSDNNEVLAYWLSNSAMLVCVLQRTFRSSTMLSSKGLMSGVLVSYLDRQSQVVPKCPAMLFKKQLIDFLQKIYGMMRDNLKKEILPHLEYCKQAPWPFSNPKERIVHWQRIVGSLRSYLNIMKANNVSLRIR
;
A
#
# COMPACT_ATOMS: atom_id res chain seq x y z
N MET A 1 29.76 -109.92 -67.04
CA MET A 1 28.44 -110.23 -66.46
C MET A 1 27.82 -108.95 -65.91
N SER A 2 27.07 -108.24 -66.77
CA SER A 2 26.03 -107.25 -66.45
C SER A 2 25.52 -106.70 -67.78
N GLN A 3 24.77 -107.54 -68.50
CA GLN A 3 24.03 -107.21 -69.72
C GLN A 3 22.73 -108.01 -69.64
N ASP A 4 21.78 -107.59 -68.79
CA ASP A 4 20.45 -108.20 -68.67
C ASP A 4 19.46 -107.32 -67.85
N LEU A 5 19.49 -105.99 -67.99
CA LEU A 5 18.50 -105.12 -67.34
C LEU A 5 17.80 -104.10 -68.25
N GLU A 6 18.24 -103.90 -69.50
CA GLU A 6 17.68 -102.89 -70.41
C GLU A 6 16.23 -103.17 -70.92
N PRO A 7 15.84 -104.42 -71.28
CA PRO A 7 14.50 -104.65 -71.83
C PRO A 7 13.38 -104.66 -70.77
N PHE A 8 13.72 -104.79 -69.48
CA PHE A 8 12.74 -104.77 -68.39
C PHE A 8 12.42 -103.34 -67.93
N THR A 9 13.41 -102.45 -67.98
CA THR A 9 13.22 -101.02 -67.69
C THR A 9 12.30 -100.33 -68.68
N GLU A 10 12.34 -100.72 -69.97
CA GLU A 10 11.55 -100.10 -71.04
C GLU A 10 10.06 -100.52 -71.01
N ALA A 11 9.76 -101.75 -70.58
CA ALA A 11 8.39 -102.21 -70.38
C ALA A 11 7.71 -101.55 -69.17
N VAL A 12 8.45 -101.36 -68.08
CA VAL A 12 7.95 -100.72 -66.86
C VAL A 12 7.74 -99.22 -67.06
N THR A 13 8.62 -98.54 -67.80
CA THR A 13 8.42 -97.12 -68.16
C THR A 13 7.20 -96.93 -69.05
N ARG A 14 6.94 -97.81 -70.02
CA ARG A 14 5.74 -97.73 -70.86
C ARG A 14 4.44 -97.89 -70.07
N ILE A 15 4.38 -98.86 -69.14
CA ILE A 15 3.21 -99.08 -68.28
C ILE A 15 2.99 -97.89 -67.34
N LEU A 16 4.06 -97.33 -66.75
CA LEU A 16 3.97 -96.12 -65.93
C LEU A 16 3.50 -94.91 -66.74
N GLN A 17 3.90 -94.79 -68.01
CA GLN A 17 3.54 -93.67 -68.87
C GLN A 17 2.10 -93.77 -69.38
N GLU A 18 1.60 -94.97 -69.68
CA GLU A 18 0.18 -95.22 -69.95
C GLU A 18 -0.69 -94.96 -68.72
N ALA A 19 -0.28 -95.42 -67.54
CA ALA A 19 -0.98 -95.16 -66.29
C ALA A 19 -1.01 -93.66 -65.95
N LEU A 20 0.10 -92.95 -66.17
CA LEU A 20 0.19 -91.50 -65.96
C LEU A 20 -0.73 -90.73 -66.91
N HIS A 21 -0.79 -91.13 -68.19
CA HIS A 21 -1.68 -90.49 -69.17
C HIS A 21 -3.16 -90.72 -68.84
N ALA A 22 -3.53 -91.94 -68.42
CA ALA A 22 -4.88 -92.24 -67.97
C ALA A 22 -5.27 -91.43 -66.71
N MET A 23 -4.34 -91.26 -65.77
CA MET A 23 -4.54 -90.44 -64.57
C MET A 23 -4.72 -88.95 -64.90
N CYS A 24 -3.95 -88.43 -65.87
CA CYS A 24 -4.10 -87.04 -66.33
C CYS A 24 -5.49 -86.79 -66.94
N LEU A 25 -6.00 -87.73 -67.75
CA LEU A 25 -7.34 -87.62 -68.33
C LEU A 25 -8.44 -87.60 -67.27
N LEU A 26 -8.38 -88.51 -66.28
CA LEU A 26 -9.37 -88.55 -65.18
C LEU A 26 -9.29 -87.30 -64.29
N ALA A 27 -8.09 -86.73 -64.10
CA ALA A 27 -7.93 -85.50 -63.34
C ALA A 27 -8.54 -84.28 -64.07
N GLU A 28 -8.43 -84.21 -65.40
CA GLU A 28 -9.08 -83.15 -66.17
C GLU A 28 -10.61 -83.29 -66.18
N GLU A 29 -11.12 -84.52 -66.27
CA GLU A 29 -12.57 -84.78 -66.21
C GLU A 29 -13.16 -84.43 -64.83
N ALA A 30 -12.52 -84.85 -63.74
CA ALA A 30 -12.94 -84.49 -62.38
C ALA A 30 -12.88 -82.97 -62.13
N LYS A 31 -11.91 -82.28 -62.73
CA LYS A 31 -11.83 -80.81 -62.66
C LYS A 31 -12.99 -80.14 -63.40
N ALA A 32 -13.41 -80.69 -64.54
CA ALA A 32 -14.59 -80.19 -65.26
C ALA A 32 -15.89 -80.43 -64.46
N ASP A 33 -16.02 -81.55 -63.76
CA ASP A 33 -17.17 -81.84 -62.89
C ASP A 33 -17.27 -80.87 -61.70
N VAL A 34 -16.15 -80.60 -61.02
CA VAL A 34 -16.13 -79.64 -59.90
C VAL A 34 -16.51 -78.23 -60.35
N ILE A 35 -16.06 -77.81 -61.54
CA ILE A 35 -16.44 -76.50 -62.09
C ILE A 35 -17.95 -76.46 -62.38
N ARG A 36 -18.52 -77.52 -62.96
CA ARG A 36 -19.96 -77.60 -63.20
C ARG A 36 -20.76 -77.57 -61.90
N GLU A 37 -20.30 -78.29 -60.87
CA GLU A 37 -20.95 -78.32 -59.55
C GLU A 37 -20.86 -76.95 -58.84
N GLN A 38 -19.75 -76.23 -59.00
CA GLN A 38 -19.63 -74.87 -58.47
C GLN A 38 -20.52 -73.86 -59.23
N GLU A 39 -20.67 -73.99 -60.55
CA GLU A 39 -21.58 -73.13 -61.32
C GLU A 39 -23.05 -73.43 -61.04
N THR A 40 -23.44 -74.69 -60.84
CA THR A 40 -24.81 -75.05 -60.42
C THR A 40 -25.09 -74.58 -58.99
N ALA A 41 -24.14 -74.72 -58.07
CA ALA A 41 -24.26 -74.18 -56.72
C ALA A 41 -24.36 -72.63 -56.71
N ARG A 42 -23.58 -71.95 -57.56
CA ARG A 42 -23.66 -70.49 -57.70
C ARG A 42 -25.01 -70.03 -58.27
N LYS A 43 -25.52 -70.71 -59.30
CA LYS A 43 -26.87 -70.43 -59.84
C LYS A 43 -27.97 -70.71 -58.82
N ALA A 44 -27.86 -71.77 -58.03
CA ALA A 44 -28.82 -72.07 -56.96
C ALA A 44 -28.83 -71.01 -55.85
N ILE A 45 -27.70 -70.34 -55.60
CA ILE A 45 -27.60 -69.22 -54.65
C ILE A 45 -28.17 -67.93 -55.25
N GLU A 46 -28.02 -67.72 -56.57
CA GLU A 46 -28.56 -66.55 -57.28
C GLU A 46 -30.08 -66.66 -57.54
N GLU A 47 -30.61 -67.86 -57.75
CA GLU A 47 -32.04 -68.13 -57.96
C GLU A 47 -32.84 -68.39 -56.66
N ALA A 48 -32.17 -68.51 -55.52
CA ALA A 48 -32.85 -68.62 -54.23
C ALA A 48 -33.53 -67.27 -53.87
N PRO A 49 -34.84 -67.23 -53.56
CA PRO A 49 -35.47 -66.02 -53.05
C PRO A 49 -34.83 -65.62 -51.72
N GLN A 50 -34.24 -64.42 -51.64
CA GLN A 50 -33.81 -63.84 -50.37
C GLN A 50 -35.03 -63.65 -49.45
N VAL A 51 -35.26 -64.59 -48.54
CA VAL A 51 -36.23 -64.43 -47.44
C VAL A 51 -35.45 -64.02 -46.20
N ILE A 52 -35.08 -62.74 -46.15
CA ILE A 52 -34.90 -62.01 -44.90
C ILE A 52 -36.25 -61.34 -44.65
N LYS A 53 -37.11 -61.93 -43.82
CA LYS A 53 -38.25 -61.21 -43.26
C LYS A 53 -37.71 -60.28 -42.18
N GLU A 54 -37.27 -59.08 -42.60
CA GLU A 54 -37.22 -57.92 -41.71
C GLU A 54 -38.67 -57.50 -41.44
N ASN A 55 -39.05 -57.46 -40.16
CA ASN A 55 -40.34 -56.95 -39.73
C ASN A 55 -40.29 -55.43 -39.92
N SER A 56 -41.07 -54.86 -40.86
CA SER A 56 -40.97 -53.43 -41.21
C SER A 56 -41.17 -52.47 -40.01
N GLU A 57 -41.87 -52.92 -38.97
CA GLU A 57 -42.14 -52.15 -37.75
C GLU A 57 -40.91 -51.97 -36.84
N ASP A 58 -40.02 -52.96 -36.78
CA ASP A 58 -38.78 -52.89 -36.00
C ASP A 58 -37.75 -52.00 -36.70
N THR A 59 -37.72 -52.03 -38.05
CA THR A 59 -36.86 -51.16 -38.87
C THR A 59 -37.27 -49.70 -38.74
N GLU A 60 -38.57 -49.38 -38.69
CA GLU A 60 -39.07 -48.02 -38.49
C GLU A 60 -38.79 -47.48 -37.08
N LYS A 61 -38.99 -48.29 -36.03
CA LYS A 61 -38.64 -47.90 -34.65
C LYS A 61 -37.14 -47.69 -34.48
N PHE A 62 -36.31 -48.53 -35.10
CA PHE A 62 -34.86 -48.37 -35.12
C PHE A 62 -34.44 -47.07 -35.82
N ASN A 63 -35.04 -46.74 -36.97
CA ASN A 63 -34.77 -45.49 -37.68
C ASN A 63 -35.24 -44.26 -36.88
N SER A 64 -36.39 -44.35 -36.21
CA SER A 64 -36.90 -43.30 -35.32
C SER A 64 -35.96 -43.07 -34.14
N LEU A 65 -35.58 -44.13 -33.43
CA LEU A 65 -34.63 -44.07 -32.30
C LEU A 65 -33.26 -43.54 -32.74
N THR A 66 -32.80 -43.90 -33.93
CA THR A 66 -31.54 -43.39 -34.50
C THR A 66 -31.62 -41.88 -34.74
N SER A 67 -32.74 -41.38 -35.27
CA SER A 67 -32.91 -39.92 -35.47
C SER A 67 -33.03 -39.15 -34.15
N GLU A 68 -33.70 -39.73 -33.14
CA GLU A 68 -33.81 -39.14 -31.81
C GLU A 68 -32.47 -39.14 -31.07
N VAL A 69 -31.65 -40.19 -31.21
CA VAL A 69 -30.28 -40.24 -30.67
C VAL A 69 -29.39 -39.18 -31.30
N GLU A 70 -29.43 -39.01 -32.62
CA GLU A 70 -28.65 -37.95 -33.29
C GLU A 70 -29.17 -36.54 -32.92
N ALA A 71 -30.48 -36.35 -32.74
CA ALA A 71 -31.04 -35.09 -32.24
C ALA A 71 -30.62 -34.78 -30.79
N LEU A 72 -30.67 -35.77 -29.90
CA LEU A 72 -30.21 -35.64 -28.51
C LEU A 72 -28.70 -35.37 -28.43
N LYS A 73 -27.91 -36.01 -29.29
CA LYS A 73 -26.46 -35.79 -29.38
C LYS A 73 -26.13 -34.38 -29.86
N ALA A 74 -26.86 -33.87 -30.85
CA ALA A 74 -26.75 -32.48 -31.28
C ALA A 74 -27.15 -31.49 -30.17
N SER A 75 -28.24 -31.77 -29.45
CA SER A 75 -28.67 -30.96 -28.31
C SER A 75 -27.64 -30.96 -27.18
N LEU A 76 -27.12 -32.13 -26.82
CA LEU A 76 -26.07 -32.28 -25.80
C LEU A 76 -24.78 -31.54 -26.19
N GLN A 77 -24.40 -31.57 -27.48
CA GLN A 77 -23.24 -30.85 -27.97
C GLN A 77 -23.46 -29.33 -27.94
N SER A 78 -24.65 -28.86 -28.30
CA SER A 78 -25.03 -27.45 -28.16
C SER A 78 -25.01 -26.98 -26.70
N GLU A 79 -25.54 -27.78 -25.77
CA GLU A 79 -25.55 -27.45 -24.34
C GLU A 79 -24.14 -27.47 -23.73
N ARG A 80 -23.27 -28.39 -24.16
CA ARG A 80 -21.85 -28.37 -23.78
C ARG A 80 -21.12 -27.13 -24.26
N GLN A 81 -21.38 -26.70 -25.50
CA GLN A 81 -20.78 -25.46 -26.02
C GLN A 81 -21.26 -24.25 -25.22
N ALA A 82 -22.57 -24.15 -24.95
CA ALA A 82 -23.12 -23.08 -24.13
C ALA A 82 -22.54 -23.07 -22.70
N ALA A 83 -22.35 -24.24 -22.09
CA ALA A 83 -21.72 -24.36 -20.78
C ALA A 83 -20.25 -23.92 -20.78
N GLU A 84 -19.50 -24.23 -21.85
CA GLU A 84 -18.10 -23.79 -22.00
C GLU A 84 -18.00 -22.27 -22.23
N ASP A 85 -18.88 -21.69 -23.05
CA ASP A 85 -18.95 -20.24 -23.27
C ASP A 85 -19.26 -19.49 -21.95
N LEU A 86 -20.20 -20.02 -21.16
CA LEU A 86 -20.50 -19.50 -19.81
C LEU A 86 -19.31 -19.63 -18.86
N ARG A 87 -18.58 -20.75 -18.90
CA ARG A 87 -17.38 -20.98 -18.09
C ARG A 87 -16.28 -19.97 -18.43
N ASN A 88 -16.06 -19.70 -19.71
CA ASN A 88 -15.10 -18.70 -20.18
C ASN A 88 -15.52 -17.29 -19.74
N ALA A 89 -16.80 -16.93 -19.93
CA ALA A 89 -17.33 -15.65 -19.48
C ALA A 89 -17.22 -15.47 -17.94
N PHE A 90 -17.44 -16.53 -17.17
CA PHE A 90 -17.27 -16.51 -15.72
C PHE A 90 -15.80 -16.31 -15.32
N SER A 91 -14.87 -17.03 -15.96
CA SER A 91 -13.44 -16.87 -15.70
C SER A 91 -12.95 -15.45 -16.04
N GLU A 92 -13.42 -14.87 -17.15
CA GLU A 92 -13.15 -13.48 -17.49
C GLU A 92 -13.75 -12.50 -16.47
N ALA A 93 -14.99 -12.73 -16.02
CA ALA A 93 -15.63 -11.91 -15.00
C ALA A 93 -14.90 -11.99 -13.66
N GLU A 94 -14.41 -13.16 -13.27
CA GLU A 94 -13.60 -13.37 -12.06
C GLU A 94 -12.26 -12.64 -12.16
N ALA A 95 -11.59 -12.70 -13.31
CA ALA A 95 -10.36 -11.94 -13.56
C ALA A 95 -10.60 -10.42 -13.47
N ARG A 96 -11.68 -9.91 -14.09
CA ARG A 96 -12.08 -8.49 -14.00
C ARG A 96 -12.43 -8.09 -12.56
N ASN A 97 -13.11 -8.95 -11.80
CA ASN A 97 -13.44 -8.69 -10.39
C ASN A 97 -12.18 -8.63 -9.52
N SER A 98 -11.22 -9.54 -9.73
CA SER A 98 -9.92 -9.52 -9.05
C SER A 98 -9.16 -8.22 -9.34
N GLU A 99 -9.10 -7.81 -10.61
CA GLU A 99 -8.47 -6.56 -11.01
C GLU A 99 -9.17 -5.34 -10.36
N LEU A 100 -10.50 -5.30 -10.40
CA LEU A 100 -11.27 -4.21 -9.78
C LEU A 100 -11.04 -4.13 -8.26
N ALA A 101 -10.92 -5.27 -7.57
CA ALA A 101 -10.61 -5.31 -6.14
C ALA A 101 -9.25 -4.67 -5.83
N THR A 102 -8.21 -4.99 -6.62
CA THR A 102 -6.90 -4.35 -6.46
C THR A 102 -6.92 -2.85 -6.77
N ASN A 103 -7.70 -2.43 -7.77
CA ASN A 103 -7.90 -1.02 -8.09
C ASN A 103 -8.63 -0.27 -6.97
N LEU A 104 -9.65 -0.87 -6.37
CA LEU A 104 -10.40 -0.29 -5.25
C LEU A 104 -9.51 -0.11 -4.02
N GLU A 105 -8.66 -1.10 -3.69
CA GLU A 105 -7.69 -1.00 -2.60
C GLU A 105 -6.69 0.15 -2.85
N ASN A 106 -6.19 0.26 -4.09
CA ASN A 106 -5.30 1.36 -4.48
C ASN A 106 -5.98 2.74 -4.41
N VAL A 107 -7.24 2.85 -4.83
CA VAL A 107 -8.02 4.10 -4.74
C VAL A 107 -8.26 4.45 -3.29
N THR A 108 -8.66 3.48 -2.45
CA THR A 108 -8.88 3.69 -1.01
C THR A 108 -7.61 4.20 -0.34
N ARG A 109 -6.46 3.56 -0.59
CA ARG A 109 -5.16 4.00 -0.09
C ARG A 109 -4.79 5.43 -0.54
N ARG A 110 -5.14 5.80 -1.77
CA ARG A 110 -4.92 7.18 -2.27
C ARG A 110 -5.86 8.17 -1.59
N VAL A 111 -7.11 7.81 -1.34
CA VAL A 111 -8.09 8.64 -0.62
C VAL A 111 -7.60 8.91 0.81
N ASP A 112 -7.12 7.88 1.52
CA ASP A 112 -6.57 8.04 2.87
C ASP A 112 -5.37 9.01 2.89
N GLN A 113 -4.45 8.86 1.93
CA GLN A 113 -3.29 9.76 1.79
C GLN A 113 -3.70 11.22 1.51
N LEU A 114 -4.70 11.43 0.66
CA LEU A 114 -5.22 12.76 0.34
C LEU A 114 -5.90 13.39 1.57
N CYS A 115 -6.72 12.61 2.29
CA CYS A 115 -7.41 13.05 3.48
C CYS A 115 -6.41 13.46 4.60
N GLU A 116 -5.32 12.69 4.77
CA GLU A 116 -4.22 13.06 5.67
C GLU A 116 -3.51 14.35 5.21
N SER A 117 -3.23 14.49 3.90
CA SER A 117 -2.57 15.67 3.34
C SER A 117 -3.39 16.94 3.55
N GLU A 118 -4.70 16.90 3.27
CA GLU A 118 -5.62 18.02 3.47
C GLU A 118 -5.69 18.43 4.94
N SER A 119 -5.80 17.43 5.85
CA SER A 119 -5.83 17.68 7.29
C SER A 119 -4.54 18.36 7.78
N GLN A 120 -3.39 17.98 7.23
CA GLN A 120 -2.12 18.64 7.53
C GLN A 120 -2.03 20.07 6.97
N GLU A 121 -2.61 20.33 5.81
CA GLU A 121 -2.67 21.69 5.24
C GLU A 121 -3.51 22.63 6.10
N VAL A 122 -4.66 22.15 6.60
CA VAL A 122 -5.49 22.91 7.54
C VAL A 122 -4.69 23.24 8.80
N LEU A 123 -3.97 22.27 9.39
CA LEU A 123 -3.11 22.53 10.54
C LEU A 123 -2.08 23.61 10.23
N VAL A 124 -1.35 23.47 9.12
CA VAL A 124 -0.30 24.42 8.70
C VAL A 124 -0.85 25.82 8.52
N LYS A 125 -2.03 25.96 7.90
CA LYS A 125 -2.70 27.25 7.75
C LYS A 125 -3.09 27.85 9.11
N CYS A 126 -3.64 27.05 10.02
CA CYS A 126 -4.05 27.49 11.35
C CYS A 126 -2.86 27.96 12.19
N ILE A 127 -1.77 27.19 12.23
CA ILE A 127 -0.60 27.51 13.09
C ILE A 127 0.29 28.62 12.50
N SER A 128 0.11 28.95 11.21
CA SER A 128 0.74 30.12 10.59
C SER A 128 0.12 31.44 11.10
N GLN A 129 -1.00 31.37 11.81
CA GLN A 129 -1.66 32.51 12.43
C GLN A 129 -1.36 32.57 13.94
N ASN A 130 -1.53 33.74 14.55
CA ASN A 130 -1.47 33.87 16.00
C ASN A 130 -2.80 33.40 16.62
N LEU A 131 -2.81 32.18 17.16
CA LEU A 131 -4.00 31.58 17.78
C LEU A 131 -4.22 32.03 19.24
N GLY A 132 -3.30 32.81 19.80
CA GLY A 132 -3.41 33.35 21.15
C GLY A 132 -3.36 32.30 22.27
N TYR A 133 -4.04 32.60 23.36
CA TYR A 133 -4.00 31.87 24.62
C TYR A 133 -5.40 31.57 25.14
N ASP A 134 -5.59 30.37 25.69
CA ASP A 134 -6.80 29.97 26.41
C ASP A 134 -6.42 29.50 27.81
N GLY A 135 -6.99 30.12 28.85
CA GLY A 135 -6.65 29.81 30.25
C GLY A 135 -5.15 29.91 30.57
N GLY A 136 -4.43 30.82 29.89
CA GLY A 136 -2.98 30.96 30.03
C GLY A 136 -2.14 29.94 29.25
N LYS A 137 -2.77 29.07 28.45
CA LYS A 137 -2.09 28.05 27.65
C LYS A 137 -2.00 28.49 26.18
N PRO A 138 -0.83 28.34 25.54
CA PRO A 138 -0.68 28.68 24.13
C PRO A 138 -1.48 27.72 23.25
N VAL A 139 -2.47 28.23 22.52
CA VAL A 139 -3.44 27.42 21.77
C VAL A 139 -2.76 26.67 20.63
N ALA A 140 -1.84 27.30 19.90
CA ALA A 140 -1.15 26.65 18.79
C ALA A 140 -0.33 25.43 19.23
N ALA A 141 0.39 25.51 20.36
CA ALA A 141 1.07 24.35 20.93
C ALA A 141 0.13 23.19 21.26
N CYS A 142 -1.04 23.49 21.85
CA CYS A 142 -2.04 22.46 22.16
C CYS A 142 -2.61 21.81 20.89
N VAL A 143 -2.91 22.60 19.85
CA VAL A 143 -3.43 22.11 18.57
C VAL A 143 -2.38 21.23 17.88
N ILE A 144 -1.13 21.71 17.75
CA ILE A 144 -0.02 20.95 17.18
C ILE A 144 0.13 19.61 17.90
N TYR A 145 0.21 19.62 19.23
CA TYR A 145 0.38 18.40 20.01
C TYR A 145 -0.75 17.39 19.79
N LYS A 146 -2.01 17.85 19.80
CA LYS A 146 -3.18 16.98 19.59
C LYS A 146 -3.19 16.37 18.18
N CYS A 147 -2.87 17.15 17.15
CA CYS A 147 -2.78 16.65 15.77
C CYS A 147 -1.68 15.60 15.62
N LEU A 148 -0.49 15.85 16.18
CA LEU A 148 0.63 14.91 16.13
C LEU A 148 0.33 13.60 16.86
N LEU A 149 -0.42 13.64 17.96
CA LEU A 149 -0.92 12.44 18.63
C LEU A 149 -1.94 11.69 17.78
N HIS A 150 -2.91 12.41 17.21
CA HIS A 150 -3.97 11.81 16.39
C HIS A 150 -3.40 11.08 15.17
N TRP A 151 -2.42 11.68 14.50
CA TRP A 151 -1.70 11.06 13.37
C TRP A 151 -0.58 10.09 13.79
N ARG A 152 -0.40 9.86 15.09
CA ARG A 152 0.68 9.02 15.66
C ARG A 152 2.05 9.37 15.09
N SER A 153 2.29 10.66 14.79
CA SER A 153 3.49 11.12 14.08
C SER A 153 4.79 10.90 14.87
N PHE A 154 4.69 10.63 16.18
CA PHE A 154 5.84 10.30 17.01
C PHE A 154 6.36 8.86 16.83
N GLU A 155 5.52 7.96 16.31
CA GLU A 155 5.79 6.52 16.19
C GLU A 155 6.30 6.13 14.79
N VAL A 156 6.26 7.05 13.82
CA VAL A 156 6.60 6.80 12.41
C VAL A 156 8.03 7.23 12.08
N GLU A 157 8.67 6.50 11.16
CA GLU A 157 10.05 6.79 10.71
C GLU A 157 10.12 7.84 9.60
N ARG A 158 9.00 8.08 8.91
CA ARG A 158 8.89 9.10 7.87
C ARG A 158 7.64 9.94 8.09
N THR A 159 7.84 11.23 8.26
CA THR A 159 6.77 12.24 8.26
C THR A 159 7.39 13.59 7.94
N ASN A 160 6.68 14.42 7.18
CA ASN A 160 7.11 15.77 6.82
C ASN A 160 6.48 16.85 7.72
N ILE A 161 5.55 16.47 8.61
CA ILE A 161 4.77 17.45 9.39
C ILE A 161 5.67 18.21 10.37
N PHE A 162 6.68 17.55 10.94
CA PHE A 162 7.66 18.20 11.80
C PHE A 162 8.42 19.29 11.06
N ASP A 163 8.91 19.00 9.85
CA ASP A 163 9.64 19.98 9.03
C ASP A 163 8.75 21.17 8.66
N ARG A 164 7.48 20.91 8.35
CA ARG A 164 6.48 21.97 8.05
C ARG A 164 6.26 22.88 9.26
N ILE A 165 6.10 22.31 10.46
CA ILE A 165 5.96 23.08 11.71
C ILE A 165 7.23 23.88 12.01
N VAL A 166 8.40 23.24 11.91
CA VAL A 166 9.71 23.87 12.11
C VAL A 166 9.89 25.04 11.17
N LYS A 167 9.51 24.91 9.90
CA LYS A 167 9.60 25.99 8.91
C LYS A 167 8.74 27.19 9.27
N ILE A 168 7.55 26.98 9.83
CA ILE A 168 6.65 28.06 10.27
C ILE A 168 7.25 28.80 11.48
N ILE A 169 7.79 28.06 12.44
CA ILE A 169 8.47 28.65 13.60
C ILE A 169 9.70 29.45 13.13
N ALA A 170 10.53 28.86 12.27
CA ALA A 170 11.72 29.47 11.73
C ALA A 170 11.41 30.78 10.98
N SER A 171 10.42 30.78 10.09
CA SER A 171 10.06 31.97 9.32
C SER A 171 9.55 33.11 10.21
N ALA A 172 8.78 32.80 11.26
CA ALA A 172 8.33 33.81 12.20
C ALA A 172 9.48 34.43 13.01
N ILE A 173 10.50 33.64 13.33
CA ILE A 173 11.72 34.11 14.02
C ILE A 173 12.61 34.93 13.07
N GLU A 174 12.75 34.53 11.80
CA GLU A 174 13.59 35.23 10.81
C GLU A 174 13.04 36.61 10.43
N VAL A 175 11.72 36.76 10.27
CA VAL A 175 11.07 38.06 10.06
C VAL A 175 11.37 39.05 11.21
N SER A 176 11.61 38.50 12.41
CA SER A 176 11.87 39.25 13.64
C SER A 176 13.32 39.75 13.77
N ASP A 177 14.23 39.39 12.86
CA ASP A 177 15.63 39.87 12.82
C ASP A 177 15.78 41.21 12.05
N SER A 178 14.66 41.76 11.56
CA SER A 178 14.61 43.08 10.90
C SER A 178 14.78 44.23 11.91
N TYR A 179 15.38 45.34 11.47
CA TYR A 179 15.94 46.45 12.29
C TYR A 179 14.96 47.20 13.23
N LYS A 180 13.66 46.84 13.28
CA LYS A 180 12.64 47.43 14.17
C LYS A 180 12.41 46.55 15.40
N VAL A 181 12.95 46.97 16.55
CA VAL A 181 13.05 46.15 17.77
C VAL A 181 11.72 45.96 18.53
N SER A 182 10.78 46.91 18.47
CA SER A 182 9.64 46.93 19.41
C SER A 182 8.53 45.92 19.11
N ASP A 183 8.15 45.74 17.84
CA ASP A 183 7.00 44.90 17.45
C ASP A 183 7.37 43.42 17.32
N ASN A 184 8.67 43.15 17.20
CA ASN A 184 9.22 41.80 17.01
C ASN A 184 9.22 40.99 18.30
N ASN A 185 9.29 41.65 19.46
CA ASN A 185 9.39 40.97 20.76
C ASN A 185 8.11 40.24 21.17
N GLU A 186 6.94 40.69 20.71
CA GLU A 186 5.67 40.00 20.96
C GLU A 186 5.59 38.68 20.19
N VAL A 187 5.98 38.69 18.90
CA VAL A 187 6.04 37.49 18.05
C VAL A 187 7.05 36.49 18.61
N LEU A 188 8.23 36.97 19.02
CA LEU A 188 9.24 36.14 19.69
C LEU A 188 8.70 35.53 20.99
N ALA A 189 8.05 36.32 21.85
CA ALA A 189 7.48 35.81 23.10
C ALA A 189 6.36 34.79 22.88
N TYR A 190 5.52 34.99 21.86
CA TYR A 190 4.49 34.03 21.45
C TYR A 190 5.11 32.68 21.06
N TRP A 191 6.09 32.69 20.16
CA TRP A 191 6.75 31.44 19.73
C TRP A 191 7.62 30.82 20.82
N LEU A 192 8.18 31.61 21.73
CA LEU A 192 8.86 31.13 22.94
C LEU A 192 7.90 30.32 23.81
N SER A 193 6.70 30.86 24.09
CA SER A 193 5.68 30.19 24.90
C SER A 193 5.17 28.90 24.25
N ASN A 194 4.86 28.96 22.96
CA ASN A 194 4.42 27.80 22.20
C ASN A 194 5.47 26.68 22.17
N SER A 195 6.72 27.03 21.85
CA SER A 195 7.83 26.07 21.79
C SER A 195 8.11 25.46 23.16
N ALA A 196 8.04 26.26 24.24
CA ALA A 196 8.26 25.80 25.60
C ALA A 196 7.18 24.81 26.04
N MET A 197 5.91 25.11 25.72
CA MET A 197 4.80 24.20 25.97
C MET A 197 4.97 22.90 25.20
N LEU A 198 5.32 22.96 23.90
CA LEU A 198 5.58 21.77 23.08
C LEU A 198 6.70 20.91 23.68
N VAL A 199 7.85 21.48 24.01
CA VAL A 199 8.94 20.73 24.67
C VAL A 199 8.46 20.09 25.97
N CYS A 200 7.69 20.82 26.78
CA CYS A 200 7.18 20.37 28.06
C CYS A 200 6.22 19.18 27.92
N VAL A 201 5.32 19.19 26.93
CA VAL A 201 4.42 18.06 26.67
C VAL A 201 5.19 16.88 26.06
N LEU A 202 6.08 17.12 25.09
CA LEU A 202 6.89 16.07 24.46
C LEU A 202 7.83 15.37 25.46
N GLN A 203 8.37 16.09 26.44
CA GLN A 203 9.15 15.50 27.54
C GLN A 203 8.33 14.50 28.38
N ARG A 204 7.03 14.73 28.56
CA ARG A 204 6.14 13.82 29.28
C ARG A 204 5.65 12.67 28.40
N THR A 205 5.43 12.93 27.11
CA THR A 205 4.98 11.95 26.12
C THR A 205 6.07 10.92 25.82
N PHE A 206 7.33 11.35 25.67
CA PHE A 206 8.42 10.46 25.27
C PHE A 206 8.92 9.64 26.46
N ARG A 207 8.79 8.31 26.37
CA ARG A 207 9.40 7.40 27.35
C ARG A 207 10.92 7.48 27.24
N SER A 208 11.59 7.79 28.34
CA SER A 208 13.01 7.45 28.50
C SER A 208 13.12 5.97 28.86
N SER A 209 13.90 5.19 28.11
CA SER A 209 14.19 3.76 28.41
C SER A 209 14.98 3.54 29.70
N THR A 210 15.13 4.56 30.54
CA THR A 210 15.89 4.53 31.78
C THR A 210 15.09 5.19 32.90
N MET A 211 14.88 4.39 33.95
CA MET A 211 14.41 4.75 35.30
C MET A 211 12.89 4.79 35.53
N LEU A 212 12.39 3.62 35.95
CA LEU A 212 11.43 3.52 37.04
C LEU A 212 11.93 4.33 38.26
N SER A 213 10.98 4.95 38.97
CA SER A 213 11.13 5.63 40.26
C SER A 213 11.51 7.12 40.22
N SER A 214 10.47 7.95 40.16
CA SER A 214 10.36 9.14 41.02
C SER A 214 8.89 9.48 41.19
N LYS A 215 8.23 8.80 42.14
CA LYS A 215 7.04 9.35 42.79
C LYS A 215 7.53 10.49 43.68
N GLY A 216 7.33 11.74 43.28
CA GLY A 216 7.70 12.87 44.12
C GLY A 216 7.60 14.23 43.44
N LEU A 217 6.47 14.90 43.67
CA LEU A 217 6.34 16.34 43.87
C LEU A 217 6.57 17.27 42.65
N MET A 218 5.47 17.81 42.09
CA MET A 218 5.15 19.25 42.08
C MET A 218 3.96 19.62 41.17
N SER A 219 2.95 20.26 41.78
CA SER A 219 1.83 21.03 41.18
C SER A 219 0.79 20.27 40.36
N GLY A 220 0.04 19.40 41.05
CA GLY A 220 -1.28 18.99 40.58
C GLY A 220 -2.22 20.18 40.52
N VAL A 221 -2.83 20.39 39.35
CA VAL A 221 -4.16 21.00 39.05
C VAL A 221 -4.21 21.44 37.57
N LEU A 222 -3.09 21.80 36.92
CA LEU A 222 -3.17 22.54 35.64
C LEU A 222 -3.10 21.74 34.32
N VAL A 223 -2.77 20.43 34.31
CA VAL A 223 -2.56 19.64 33.06
C VAL A 223 -3.37 18.32 33.05
N SER A 224 -4.34 18.15 33.95
CA SER A 224 -5.16 16.94 34.07
C SER A 224 -6.01 16.59 32.84
N TYR A 225 -6.21 17.50 31.88
CA TYR A 225 -6.94 17.23 30.63
C TYR A 225 -6.08 16.67 29.48
N LEU A 226 -4.75 16.69 29.58
CA LEU A 226 -3.86 16.21 28.49
C LEU A 226 -2.99 15.00 28.89
N ASP A 227 -3.00 14.59 30.18
CA ASP A 227 -1.84 13.96 30.82
C ASP A 227 -2.05 12.54 31.38
N ARG A 228 -2.80 11.63 30.72
CA ARG A 228 -2.83 10.23 31.25
C ARG A 228 -2.66 9.05 30.31
N GLN A 229 -2.57 9.20 28.98
CA GLN A 229 -2.60 8.00 28.12
C GLN A 229 -1.54 7.87 27.02
N SER A 230 -0.72 8.88 26.73
CA SER A 230 0.13 8.83 25.52
C SER A 230 1.62 8.75 25.84
N GLN A 231 2.03 7.80 26.67
CA GLN A 231 3.45 7.47 26.73
C GLN A 231 3.86 6.73 25.45
N VAL A 232 4.70 7.36 24.64
CA VAL A 232 5.12 6.88 23.32
C VAL A 232 6.63 6.68 23.31
N VAL A 233 7.11 5.64 22.60
CA VAL A 233 8.54 5.50 22.27
C VAL A 233 8.78 6.30 20.99
N PRO A 234 9.43 7.48 21.07
CA PRO A 234 9.60 8.33 19.90
C PRO A 234 10.58 7.72 18.90
N LYS A 235 10.28 7.85 17.61
CA LYS A 235 11.23 7.60 16.53
C LYS A 235 12.18 8.79 16.33
N CYS A 236 13.20 8.61 15.50
CA CYS A 236 14.23 9.63 15.22
C CYS A 236 13.66 11.01 14.81
N PRO A 237 12.68 11.11 13.87
CA PRO A 237 12.12 12.41 13.48
C PRO A 237 11.51 13.19 14.65
N ALA A 238 10.83 12.49 15.56
CA ALA A 238 10.22 13.09 16.74
C ALA A 238 11.26 13.60 17.76
N MET A 239 12.36 12.85 17.93
CA MET A 239 13.48 13.29 18.76
C MET A 239 14.18 14.52 18.18
N LEU A 240 14.38 14.55 16.86
CA LEU A 240 14.94 15.70 16.16
C LEU A 240 14.05 16.93 16.28
N PHE A 241 12.74 16.77 16.08
CA PHE A 241 11.76 17.84 16.26
C PHE A 241 11.84 18.46 17.65
N LYS A 242 11.88 17.64 18.70
CA LYS A 242 12.07 18.11 20.08
C LYS A 242 13.37 18.89 20.26
N LYS A 243 14.48 18.43 19.66
CA LYS A 243 15.76 19.14 19.69
C LYS A 243 15.66 20.50 19.00
N GLN A 244 15.07 20.56 17.80
CA GLN A 244 14.87 21.82 17.07
C GLN A 244 14.02 22.82 17.87
N LEU A 245 12.99 22.36 18.59
CA LEU A 245 12.22 23.22 19.49
C LEU A 245 13.08 23.80 20.62
N ILE A 246 13.98 23.01 21.21
CA ILE A 246 14.92 23.49 22.24
C ILE A 246 15.89 24.53 21.66
N ASP A 247 16.39 24.29 20.44
CA ASP A 247 17.28 25.23 19.76
C ASP A 247 16.54 26.55 19.45
N PHE A 248 15.26 26.49 19.05
CA PHE A 248 14.43 27.68 18.90
C PHE A 248 14.25 28.43 20.22
N LEU A 249 14.03 27.75 21.35
CA LEU A 249 13.94 28.41 22.66
C LEU A 249 15.21 29.21 22.98
N GLN A 250 16.38 28.60 22.77
CA GLN A 250 17.66 29.26 23.00
C GLN A 250 17.86 30.46 22.07
N LYS A 251 17.55 30.29 20.78
CA LYS A 251 17.65 31.37 19.77
C LYS A 251 16.74 32.54 20.11
N ILE A 252 15.46 32.28 20.39
CA ILE A 252 14.47 33.31 20.72
C ILE A 252 14.88 34.05 22.00
N TYR A 253 15.27 33.32 23.04
CA TYR A 253 15.72 33.94 24.29
C TYR A 253 16.96 34.83 24.07
N GLY A 254 17.92 34.36 23.26
CA GLY A 254 19.09 35.13 22.85
C GLY A 254 18.70 36.43 22.15
N MET A 255 17.81 36.35 21.15
CA MET A 255 17.32 37.52 20.40
C MET A 255 16.63 38.53 21.32
N MET A 256 15.70 38.09 22.18
CA MET A 256 15.01 38.98 23.12
C MET A 256 15.98 39.63 24.11
N ARG A 257 16.95 38.87 24.65
CA ARG A 257 17.98 39.40 25.55
C ARG A 257 18.84 40.45 24.85
N ASP A 258 19.25 40.17 23.62
CA ASP A 258 20.14 41.06 22.86
C ASP A 258 19.40 42.33 22.42
N ASN A 259 18.10 42.23 22.12
CA ASN A 259 17.21 43.38 21.89
C ASN A 259 17.11 44.27 23.14
N LEU A 260 16.82 43.67 24.30
CA LEU A 260 16.76 44.41 25.57
C LEU A 260 18.10 45.09 25.89
N LYS A 261 19.21 44.37 25.66
CA LYS A 261 20.55 44.92 25.84
C LYS A 261 20.78 46.13 24.93
N LYS A 262 20.41 46.06 23.65
CA LYS A 262 20.53 47.18 22.71
C LYS A 262 19.71 48.40 23.14
N GLU A 263 18.50 48.21 23.68
CA GLU A 263 17.66 49.30 24.18
C GLU A 263 18.24 49.98 25.44
N ILE A 264 18.77 49.19 26.37
CA ILE A 264 19.23 49.69 27.67
C ILE A 264 20.66 50.27 27.60
N LEU A 265 21.53 49.71 26.75
CA LEU A 265 22.96 50.03 26.74
C LEU A 265 23.28 51.52 26.56
N PRO A 266 22.66 52.28 25.63
CA PRO A 266 22.95 53.71 25.46
C PRO A 266 22.65 54.54 26.71
N HIS A 267 21.64 54.14 27.48
CA HIS A 267 21.26 54.81 28.72
C HIS A 267 22.20 54.46 29.87
N LEU A 268 22.68 53.22 29.93
CA LEU A 268 23.72 52.82 30.88
C LEU A 268 25.06 53.51 30.61
N GLU A 269 25.47 53.59 29.34
CA GLU A 269 26.72 54.26 28.96
C GLU A 269 26.69 55.76 29.31
N TYR A 270 25.56 56.44 29.07
CA TYR A 270 25.38 57.82 29.54
C TYR A 270 25.53 57.93 31.06
N CYS A 271 24.86 57.07 31.83
CA CYS A 271 24.94 57.07 33.29
C CYS A 271 26.36 56.80 33.82
N LYS A 272 27.17 56.01 33.09
CA LYS A 272 28.55 55.70 33.43
C LYS A 272 29.51 56.86 33.12
N GLN A 273 29.34 57.50 31.97
CA GLN A 273 30.19 58.61 31.52
C GLN A 273 29.92 59.91 32.28
N ALA A 274 28.80 60.00 32.99
CA ALA A 274 28.37 61.16 33.74
C ALA A 274 28.45 60.90 35.28
N PRO A 275 29.66 60.70 35.86
CA PRO A 275 29.82 60.51 37.30
C PRO A 275 29.42 61.77 38.08
N TRP A 276 28.87 61.55 39.28
CA TRP A 276 28.56 62.62 40.22
C TRP A 276 29.86 63.37 40.61
N PRO A 277 29.86 64.71 40.81
CA PRO A 277 28.76 65.68 40.71
C PRO A 277 28.57 66.34 39.33
N PHE A 278 29.39 66.00 38.32
CA PHE A 278 29.51 66.75 37.04
C PHE A 278 28.35 66.57 36.05
N SER A 279 27.25 65.99 36.50
CA SER A 279 26.26 65.34 35.66
C SER A 279 24.86 65.82 36.01
N ASN A 280 24.12 66.30 35.01
CA ASN A 280 22.80 66.88 35.19
C ASN A 280 21.84 65.86 35.86
N PRO A 281 21.38 66.09 37.10
CA PRO A 281 20.50 65.16 37.81
C PRO A 281 19.20 64.87 37.05
N LYS A 282 18.64 65.87 36.34
CA LYS A 282 17.40 65.72 35.58
C LYS A 282 17.56 64.78 34.39
N GLU A 283 18.65 64.90 33.64
CA GLU A 283 18.94 64.01 32.50
C GLU A 283 19.19 62.57 32.97
N ARG A 284 19.91 62.37 34.08
CA ARG A 284 20.10 61.03 34.64
C ARG A 284 18.80 60.36 35.05
N ILE A 285 17.86 61.10 35.63
CA ILE A 285 16.52 60.58 35.96
C ILE A 285 15.80 60.11 34.69
N VAL A 286 15.88 60.85 33.59
CA VAL A 286 15.27 60.46 32.30
C VAL A 286 15.87 59.15 31.78
N HIS A 287 17.19 59.00 31.82
CA HIS A 287 17.86 57.76 31.40
C HIS A 287 17.45 56.56 32.27
N TRP A 288 17.40 56.73 33.59
CA TRP A 288 16.91 55.69 34.51
C TRP A 288 15.45 55.31 34.26
N GLN A 289 14.59 56.29 34.01
CA GLN A 289 13.18 56.04 33.68
C GLN A 289 13.03 55.24 32.38
N ARG A 290 13.86 55.51 31.36
CA ARG A 290 13.87 54.73 30.12
C ARG A 290 14.29 53.28 30.35
N ILE A 291 15.33 53.04 31.15
CA ILE A 291 15.76 51.68 31.52
C ILE A 291 14.64 50.92 32.23
N VAL A 292 14.04 51.54 33.25
CA VAL A 292 12.91 50.93 33.98
C VAL A 292 11.72 50.69 33.06
N GLY A 293 11.46 51.60 32.12
CA GLY A 293 10.44 51.48 31.09
C GLY A 293 10.64 50.25 30.19
N SER A 294 11.83 50.08 29.61
CA SER A 294 12.17 48.91 28.79
C SER A 294 12.03 47.60 29.59
N LEU A 295 12.59 47.54 30.80
CA LEU A 295 12.48 46.34 31.65
C LEU A 295 11.02 45.98 31.97
N ARG A 296 10.19 47.00 32.27
CA ARG A 296 8.76 46.80 32.52
C ARG A 296 8.02 46.31 31.28
N SER A 297 8.36 46.83 30.10
CA SER A 297 7.79 46.39 28.82
C SER A 297 8.06 44.89 28.58
N TYR A 298 9.31 44.45 28.66
CA TYR A 298 9.67 43.04 28.48
C TYR A 298 9.02 42.13 29.53
N LEU A 299 8.96 42.58 30.78
CA LEU A 299 8.26 41.84 31.83
C LEU A 299 6.77 41.66 31.50
N ASN A 300 6.12 42.69 30.97
CA ASN A 300 4.72 42.63 30.55
C ASN A 300 4.54 41.69 29.35
N ILE A 301 5.43 41.74 28.35
CA ILE A 301 5.42 40.83 27.20
C ILE A 301 5.54 39.37 27.66
N MET A 302 6.49 39.06 28.54
CA MET A 302 6.67 37.71 29.07
C MET A 302 5.47 37.22 29.88
N LYS A 303 4.86 38.10 30.69
CA LYS A 303 3.64 37.80 31.44
C LYS A 303 2.44 37.55 30.53
N ALA A 304 2.22 38.43 29.55
CA ALA A 304 1.12 38.33 28.58
C ALA A 304 1.19 37.04 27.76
N ASN A 305 2.40 36.55 27.50
CA ASN A 305 2.65 35.32 26.75
C ASN A 305 2.77 34.06 27.64
N ASN A 306 2.48 34.15 28.94
CA ASN A 306 2.55 33.01 29.87
C ASN A 306 3.88 32.24 29.81
N VAL A 307 4.98 32.94 29.54
CA VAL A 307 6.31 32.33 29.48
C VAL A 307 6.65 31.83 30.88
N SER A 308 6.66 30.52 31.07
CA SER A 308 6.91 29.92 32.37
C SER A 308 8.33 30.25 32.82
N LEU A 309 8.48 30.83 34.01
CA LEU A 309 9.76 31.19 34.65
C LEU A 309 10.63 29.97 35.00
N ARG A 310 10.20 28.75 34.66
CA ARG A 310 10.93 27.49 34.84
C ARG A 310 11.49 27.00 33.51
N ILE A 311 12.35 27.79 32.88
CA ILE A 311 13.31 27.28 31.92
C ILE A 311 14.57 27.00 32.76
N ARG A 312 14.69 25.78 33.28
CA ARG A 312 15.91 25.25 33.91
C ARG A 312 16.37 24.04 33.10
#